data_AF-A0A7X0SFZ1-F1
#
_entry.id   AF-A0A7X0SFZ1-F1
#
_cell.length_a   1.000
_cell.length_b   1.000
_cell.length_c   1.000
_cell.angle_alpha   90.00
_cell.angle_beta   90.00
_cell.angle_gamma   90.00
#
_symmetry.space_group_name_H-M   'P 1'
#
loop_
_entity.id
_entity.type
_entity.pdbx_description
1 polymer ?
#
loop_
_entity_poly.entity_id
_entity_poly.type
_entity_poly.pdbx_seq_one_letter_code
_entity_poly.pdbx_strand_id
1 'polypeptide(L)'
;VLDDTPQQVNVLKIDPISKALDIYSYNNDTPVNEDGLIIIYDNKSRNLDNSQYKRQSENRKIKQQLIRSIQSRWMEIEPQSIKLIADEFSIGVLTAKKYIQMSEEDIKLLDQPTNYKKRKTVADDYLNIIYKMLADKIEPAIILAYIIKMGYTGNIRTIQTYIELFAKNNFNYKLQINWAYKKEYPKDITLIKRHKVLSYILRKDSEETKGDGLEKHIEAIKKRYDIVNVLKNAYYSFYTTLMGNDPNQLETFINDYESSPIKGFIDGIKKDIAPVKNAISHSESSGFVEGNNNKFKLIKRILYGRANLVNLFKKCYVTFQVKCKDFSLQKLIKTNALN
;
A
#
# COMPACT_ATOMS: atom_id res chain seq x y z
N VAL A 1 -1.79 -16.51 -24.55
CA VAL A 1 -2.72 -15.90 -23.56
C VAL A 1 -2.93 -16.77 -22.34
N LEU A 2 -3.34 -18.05 -22.45
CA LEU A 2 -3.49 -18.91 -21.26
C LEU A 2 -2.14 -19.38 -20.68
N ASP A 3 -1.10 -19.48 -21.50
CA ASP A 3 0.22 -19.97 -21.07
C ASP A 3 1.12 -18.87 -20.47
N ASP A 4 0.80 -17.61 -20.76
CA ASP A 4 1.58 -16.47 -20.32
C ASP A 4 0.98 -15.92 -19.04
N THR A 5 1.81 -15.77 -18.00
CA THR A 5 1.35 -15.10 -16.78
C THR A 5 1.10 -13.63 -17.11
N PRO A 6 -0.14 -13.11 -16.95
CA PRO A 6 -0.41 -11.72 -17.26
C PRO A 6 0.45 -10.83 -16.36
N GLN A 7 1.06 -9.80 -16.94
CA GLN A 7 1.88 -8.86 -16.19
C GLN A 7 1.03 -7.65 -15.77
N GLN A 8 1.20 -7.23 -14.53
CA GLN A 8 0.60 -6.00 -14.05
C GLN A 8 1.40 -4.81 -14.56
N VAL A 9 0.68 -3.78 -14.99
CA VAL A 9 1.26 -2.50 -15.42
C VAL A 9 1.06 -1.45 -14.33
N ASN A 10 2.02 -0.52 -14.23
CA ASN A 10 1.88 0.62 -13.34
C ASN A 10 0.96 1.65 -13.99
N VAL A 11 -0.17 1.91 -13.35
CA VAL A 11 -1.16 2.91 -13.78
C VAL A 11 -1.25 3.98 -12.71
N LEU A 12 -1.49 5.24 -13.10
CA LEU A 12 -1.75 6.30 -12.13
C LEU A 12 -2.98 5.93 -11.29
N LYS A 13 -2.95 6.21 -9.99
CA LYS A 13 -4.10 5.95 -9.11
C LYS A 13 -5.32 6.76 -9.52
N ILE A 14 -5.08 8.00 -9.92
CA ILE A 14 -6.09 8.95 -10.41
C ILE A 14 -5.84 9.17 -11.89
N ASP A 15 -6.89 9.00 -12.70
CA ASP A 15 -6.84 9.25 -14.13
C ASP A 15 -6.80 10.77 -14.40
N PRO A 16 -5.77 11.31 -15.06
CA PRO A 16 -5.69 12.73 -15.42
C PRO A 16 -6.84 13.21 -16.30
N ILE A 17 -7.52 12.32 -17.03
CA ILE A 17 -8.65 12.66 -17.90
C ILE A 17 -9.98 12.70 -17.12
N SER A 18 -9.98 12.27 -15.86
CA SER A 18 -11.19 12.21 -15.04
C SER A 18 -11.86 13.58 -14.89
N LYS A 19 -13.19 13.60 -15.09
CA LYS A 19 -14.05 14.77 -14.82
C LYS A 19 -14.07 15.14 -13.32
N ALA A 20 -13.73 14.19 -12.44
CA ALA A 20 -13.64 14.47 -11.01
C ALA A 20 -12.59 15.55 -10.67
N LEU A 21 -11.59 15.75 -11.55
CA LEU A 21 -10.58 16.77 -11.37
C LEU A 21 -11.06 18.19 -11.74
N ASP A 22 -12.20 18.34 -12.41
CA ASP A 22 -12.77 19.66 -12.80
C ASP A 22 -13.28 20.47 -11.60
N ILE A 23 -13.41 19.84 -10.43
CA ILE A 23 -13.85 20.51 -9.19
C ILE A 23 -12.77 21.45 -8.66
N TYR A 24 -11.50 21.22 -9.02
CA TYR A 24 -10.37 22.00 -8.54
C TYR A 24 -10.06 23.16 -9.50
N SER A 25 -9.86 24.36 -8.95
CA SER A 25 -9.52 25.57 -9.70
C SER A 25 -8.39 26.34 -9.00
N TYR A 26 -7.17 25.80 -9.09
CA TYR A 26 -5.98 26.42 -8.51
C TYR A 26 -5.23 27.24 -9.54
N ASN A 27 -4.75 28.42 -9.12
CA ASN A 27 -3.88 29.28 -9.91
C ASN A 27 -2.43 29.26 -9.39
N ASN A 28 -1.49 29.67 -10.23
CA ASN A 28 -0.06 29.71 -9.90
C ASN A 28 0.37 31.01 -9.20
N ASP A 29 -0.56 31.76 -8.61
CA ASP A 29 -0.20 32.96 -7.85
C ASP A 29 0.60 32.59 -6.59
N THR A 30 1.44 33.49 -6.11
CA THR A 30 2.23 33.27 -4.90
C THR A 30 1.31 32.96 -3.71
N PRO A 31 1.57 31.89 -2.93
CA PRO A 31 0.76 31.57 -1.75
C PRO A 31 0.90 32.68 -0.69
N VAL A 32 -0.23 33.03 -0.07
CA VAL A 32 -0.34 34.02 1.01
C VAL A 32 -0.98 33.38 2.24
N ASN A 33 -0.60 33.82 3.44
CA ASN A 33 -1.21 33.36 4.69
C ASN A 33 -2.52 34.10 4.98
N GLU A 34 -3.18 33.76 6.09
CA GLU A 34 -4.43 34.39 6.54
C GLU A 34 -4.31 35.92 6.74
N ASP A 35 -3.09 36.40 6.99
CA ASP A 35 -2.77 37.83 7.17
C ASP A 35 -2.35 38.54 5.86
N GLY A 36 -2.41 37.85 4.71
CA GLY A 36 -2.00 38.39 3.41
C GLY A 36 -0.49 38.49 3.18
N LEU A 37 0.34 37.93 4.06
CA LEU A 37 1.78 37.85 3.91
C LEU A 37 2.19 36.71 2.97
N ILE A 38 3.19 36.98 2.13
CA ILE A 38 3.75 36.00 1.19
C ILE A 38 4.36 34.82 1.95
N ILE A 39 3.92 33.61 1.63
CA ILE A 39 4.47 32.37 2.18
C ILE A 39 5.72 31.98 1.39
N ILE A 40 6.85 31.94 2.07
CA ILE A 40 8.12 31.42 1.53
C ILE A 40 8.20 29.92 1.86
N TYR A 41 8.08 29.07 0.84
CA TYR A 41 8.13 27.61 0.99
C TYR A 41 9.51 27.02 0.62
N ASP A 42 9.89 25.91 1.27
CA ASP A 42 11.15 25.21 0.98
C ASP A 42 10.95 24.15 -0.12
N ASN A 43 11.44 24.48 -1.33
CA ASN A 43 11.46 23.62 -2.51
C ASN A 43 12.79 22.89 -2.76
N LYS A 44 13.67 22.83 -1.76
CA LYS A 44 15.04 22.33 -1.93
C LYS A 44 15.20 20.91 -1.40
N SER A 45 15.77 20.06 -2.24
CA SER A 45 16.30 18.78 -1.79
C SER A 45 17.63 19.02 -1.08
N ARG A 46 17.65 18.80 0.24
CA ARG A 46 18.87 18.82 1.06
C ARG A 46 19.09 17.40 1.59
N ASN A 47 20.21 16.80 1.22
CA ASN A 47 20.66 15.55 1.82
C ASN A 47 21.89 15.84 2.69
N LEU A 48 21.64 16.12 3.97
CA LEU A 48 22.69 16.48 4.93
C LEU A 48 23.67 15.33 5.19
N ASP A 49 23.28 14.09 4.89
CA ASP A 49 24.10 12.89 5.11
C ASP A 49 25.06 12.58 3.95
N ASN A 50 24.91 13.27 2.81
CA ASN A 50 25.78 13.11 1.65
C ASN A 50 27.21 13.61 1.98
N SER A 51 28.24 12.90 1.50
CA SER A 51 29.66 13.22 1.72
C SER A 51 30.00 14.65 1.31
N GLN A 52 29.43 15.14 0.21
CA GLN A 52 29.61 16.51 -0.25
C GLN A 52 29.06 17.54 0.75
N TYR A 53 27.88 17.29 1.34
CA TYR A 53 27.26 18.19 2.32
C TYR A 53 28.01 18.20 3.64
N LYS A 54 28.52 17.03 4.08
CA LYS A 54 29.38 16.92 5.27
C LYS A 54 30.67 17.73 5.10
N ARG A 55 31.39 17.55 3.98
CA ARG A 55 32.59 18.32 3.66
C ARG A 55 32.32 19.83 3.59
N GLN A 56 31.20 20.23 2.99
CA GLN A 56 30.82 21.65 2.95
C GLN A 56 30.51 22.20 4.35
N SER A 57 29.91 21.40 5.24
CA SER A 57 29.65 21.78 6.63
C SER A 57 30.95 21.98 7.42
N GLU A 58 31.90 21.06 7.27
CA GLU A 58 33.24 21.16 7.86
C GLU A 58 33.98 22.41 7.37
N ASN A 59 33.96 22.67 6.06
CA ASN A 59 34.56 23.87 5.48
C ASN A 59 33.94 25.16 6.03
N ARG A 60 32.63 25.18 6.31
CA ARG A 60 31.97 26.34 6.94
C ARG A 60 32.45 26.53 8.38
N LYS A 61 32.61 25.46 9.16
CA LYS A 61 33.19 25.51 10.51
C LYS A 61 34.64 25.99 10.53
N ILE A 62 35.48 25.46 9.63
CA ILE A 62 36.87 25.90 9.47
C ILE A 62 36.92 27.40 9.15
N LYS A 63 36.05 27.86 8.25
CA LYS A 63 35.94 29.28 7.90
C LYS A 63 35.51 30.15 9.09
N GLN A 64 34.57 29.70 9.91
CA GLN A 64 34.17 30.43 11.13
C GLN A 64 35.30 30.51 12.16
N GLN A 65 36.04 29.41 12.37
CA GLN A 65 37.20 29.39 13.25
C GLN A 65 38.28 30.36 12.78
N LEU A 66 38.55 30.40 11.47
CA LEU A 66 39.48 31.36 10.87
C LEU A 66 39.04 32.81 11.10
N ILE A 67 37.74 33.12 10.94
CA ILE A 67 37.22 34.48 11.19
C ILE A 67 37.40 34.86 12.66
N ARG A 68 37.09 33.95 13.59
CA ARG A 68 37.27 34.17 15.04
C ARG A 68 38.74 34.35 15.41
N SER A 69 39.65 33.55 14.86
CA SER A 69 41.09 33.72 15.12
C SER A 69 41.62 35.05 14.62
N ILE A 70 41.13 35.53 13.45
CA ILE A 70 41.48 36.85 12.92
C ILE A 70 40.95 37.97 13.83
N GLN A 71 39.71 37.85 14.33
CA GLN A 71 39.12 38.83 15.23
C GLN A 71 39.85 38.89 16.57
N SER A 72 40.20 37.75 17.18
CA SER A 72 41.00 37.70 18.40
C SER A 72 42.39 38.30 18.19
N ARG A 73 43.06 37.95 17.09
CA ARG A 73 44.40 38.47 16.78
C ARG A 73 44.40 39.98 16.53
N TRP A 74 43.35 40.52 15.93
CA TRP A 74 43.15 41.96 15.75
C TRP A 74 43.01 42.72 17.07
N MET A 75 42.45 42.09 18.11
CA MET A 75 42.35 42.70 19.44
C MET A 75 43.70 42.75 20.18
N GLU A 76 44.66 41.89 19.83
CA GLU A 76 45.97 41.78 20.50
C GLU A 76 47.08 42.63 19.88
N ILE A 77 46.97 42.97 18.59
CA ILE A 77 48.04 43.66 17.85
C ILE A 77 47.95 45.19 18.04
N GLU A 78 49.08 45.80 18.45
CA GLU A 78 49.33 47.24 18.35
C GLU A 78 50.60 47.53 17.50
N PRO A 79 50.54 48.43 16.49
CA PRO A 79 49.36 49.12 15.98
C PRO A 79 48.52 48.21 15.07
N GLN A 80 47.19 48.41 15.13
CA GLN A 80 46.22 47.65 14.35
C GLN A 80 46.38 47.90 12.84
N SER A 81 47.07 46.99 12.17
CA SER A 81 47.34 47.05 10.72
C SER A 81 46.68 45.89 9.98
N ILE A 82 45.75 46.22 9.09
CA ILE A 82 45.03 45.22 8.27
C ILE A 82 45.99 44.47 7.36
N LYS A 83 47.08 45.12 6.90
CA LYS A 83 48.09 44.51 6.04
C LYS A 83 48.89 43.44 6.77
N LEU A 84 49.24 43.69 8.04
CA LEU A 84 49.94 42.71 8.88
C LEU A 84 49.09 41.45 9.11
N ILE A 85 47.79 41.60 9.38
CA ILE A 85 46.86 40.46 9.50
C ILE A 85 46.68 39.72 8.18
N ALA A 86 46.58 40.45 7.07
CA ALA A 86 46.46 39.85 5.74
C ALA A 86 47.67 38.97 5.41
N ASP A 87 48.88 39.43 5.74
CA ASP A 87 50.13 38.71 5.53
C ASP A 87 50.26 37.51 6.51
N GLU A 88 49.94 37.69 7.79
CA GLU A 88 50.01 36.64 8.84
C GLU A 88 49.07 35.45 8.54
N PHE A 89 47.84 35.74 8.09
CA PHE A 89 46.85 34.71 7.77
C PHE A 89 46.83 34.31 6.28
N SER A 90 47.74 34.86 5.45
CA SER A 90 47.81 34.60 4.00
C SER A 90 46.47 34.81 3.27
N ILE A 91 45.78 35.91 3.57
CA ILE A 91 44.50 36.27 2.95
C ILE A 91 44.55 37.66 2.29
N GLY A 92 43.69 37.91 1.31
CA GLY A 92 43.60 39.22 0.69
C GLY A 92 43.14 40.32 1.66
N VAL A 93 43.70 41.53 1.54
CA VAL A 93 43.42 42.69 2.41
C VAL A 93 41.93 43.02 2.54
N LEU A 94 41.16 42.92 1.44
CA LEU A 94 39.70 43.13 1.45
C LEU A 94 38.96 42.06 2.24
N THR A 95 39.44 40.82 2.20
CA THR A 95 38.88 39.69 2.94
C THR A 95 39.18 39.84 4.44
N ALA A 96 40.40 40.23 4.80
CA ALA A 96 40.78 40.55 6.17
C ALA A 96 39.89 41.65 6.76
N LYS A 97 39.74 42.77 6.02
CA LYS A 97 38.83 43.87 6.40
C LYS A 97 37.39 43.38 6.60
N LYS A 98 36.88 42.57 5.68
CA LYS A 98 35.53 41.99 5.78
C LYS A 98 35.37 41.13 7.03
N TYR A 99 36.32 40.25 7.33
CA TYR A 99 36.22 39.33 8.47
C TYR A 99 36.35 40.04 9.82
N ILE A 100 37.17 41.10 9.90
CA ILE A 100 37.25 41.94 11.11
C ILE A 100 35.91 42.63 11.38
N GLN A 101 35.22 43.10 10.32
CA GLN A 101 33.95 43.82 10.42
C GLN A 101 32.71 42.92 10.51
N MET A 102 32.85 41.59 10.38
CA MET A 102 31.71 40.67 10.47
C MET A 102 31.18 40.59 11.90
N SER A 103 29.87 40.72 12.06
CA SER A 103 29.19 40.54 13.34
C SER A 103 29.10 39.06 13.74
N GLU A 104 28.80 38.77 15.01
CA GLU A 104 28.52 37.41 15.45
C GLU A 104 27.30 36.79 14.73
N GLU A 105 26.32 37.61 14.36
CA GLU A 105 25.15 37.19 13.60
C GLU A 105 25.53 36.76 12.17
N ASP A 106 26.42 37.51 11.51
CA ASP A 106 26.95 37.14 10.19
C ASP A 106 27.75 35.84 10.23
N ILE A 107 28.47 35.59 11.33
CA ILE A 107 29.22 34.33 11.55
C ILE A 107 28.24 33.16 11.74
N LYS A 108 27.16 33.35 12.50
CA LYS A 108 26.09 32.33 12.68
C LYS A 108 25.38 32.03 11.37
N LEU A 109 25.17 33.02 10.50
CA LEU A 109 24.57 32.81 9.17
C LEU A 109 25.42 31.88 8.27
N LEU A 110 26.73 31.77 8.50
CA LEU A 110 27.59 30.84 7.79
C LEU A 110 27.32 29.36 8.12
N ASP A 111 26.57 29.05 9.19
CA ASP A 111 26.19 27.65 9.46
C ASP A 111 25.24 27.11 8.37
N GLN A 112 24.46 28.00 7.76
CA GLN A 112 23.49 27.65 6.74
C GLN A 112 24.13 27.60 5.33
N PRO A 113 23.72 26.65 4.47
CA PRO A 113 24.19 26.60 3.09
C PRO A 113 23.80 27.86 2.31
N THR A 114 24.71 28.35 1.47
CA THR A 114 24.43 29.46 0.56
C THR A 114 23.35 29.09 -0.45
N ASN A 115 22.34 29.94 -0.56
CA ASN A 115 21.21 29.74 -1.45
C ASN A 115 21.49 30.39 -2.82
N TYR A 116 22.04 29.62 -3.75
CA TYR A 116 22.22 30.08 -5.14
C TYR A 116 20.88 30.21 -5.87
N LYS A 117 20.76 31.21 -6.75
CA LYS A 117 19.60 31.36 -7.65
C LYS A 117 19.52 30.16 -8.59
N LYS A 118 18.36 29.50 -8.62
CA LYS A 118 18.09 28.40 -9.56
C LYS A 118 17.72 28.97 -10.94
N ARG A 119 18.04 28.23 -11.99
CA ARG A 119 17.51 28.49 -13.34
C ARG A 119 16.01 28.18 -13.36
N LYS A 120 15.22 29.00 -14.05
CA LYS A 120 13.79 28.76 -14.24
C LYS A 120 13.58 27.50 -15.09
N THR A 121 12.69 26.64 -14.65
CA THR A 121 12.28 25.38 -15.28
C THR A 121 10.77 25.37 -15.49
N VAL A 122 10.28 24.52 -16.39
CA VAL A 122 8.83 24.36 -16.66
C VAL A 122 8.06 23.93 -15.40
N ALA A 123 8.71 23.22 -14.47
CA ALA A 123 8.09 22.82 -13.21
C ALA A 123 7.84 23.99 -12.26
N ASP A 124 8.57 25.10 -12.38
CA ASP A 124 8.42 26.27 -11.51
C ASP A 124 7.04 26.93 -11.67
N ASP A 125 6.42 26.79 -12.86
CA ASP A 125 5.09 27.32 -13.16
C ASP A 125 3.95 26.51 -12.49
N TYR A 126 4.27 25.44 -11.76
CA TYR A 126 3.31 24.60 -11.03
C TYR A 126 3.59 24.50 -9.53
N LEU A 127 4.69 25.08 -9.03
CA LEU A 127 5.09 24.94 -7.63
C LEU A 127 4.10 25.59 -6.67
N ASN A 128 3.58 26.78 -7.00
CA ASN A 128 2.60 27.43 -6.13
C ASN A 128 1.31 26.62 -6.04
N ILE A 129 0.89 26.03 -7.17
CA ILE A 129 -0.28 25.15 -7.24
C ILE A 129 -0.09 23.93 -6.32
N ILE A 130 1.05 23.23 -6.42
CA ILE A 130 1.34 22.08 -5.56
C ILE A 130 1.29 22.48 -4.07
N TYR A 131 1.90 23.61 -3.72
CA TYR A 131 1.93 24.08 -2.33
C TYR A 131 0.52 24.34 -1.79
N LYS A 132 -0.32 25.08 -2.55
CA LYS A 132 -1.70 25.39 -2.16
C LYS A 132 -2.54 24.11 -1.99
N MET A 133 -2.46 23.18 -2.94
CA MET A 133 -3.21 21.93 -2.86
C MET A 133 -2.78 21.06 -1.66
N LEU A 134 -1.49 21.06 -1.30
CA LEU A 134 -1.00 20.38 -0.11
C LEU A 134 -1.44 21.07 1.18
N ALA A 135 -1.47 22.41 1.21
CA ALA A 135 -1.99 23.18 2.34
C ALA A 135 -3.46 22.86 2.61
N ASP A 136 -4.25 22.69 1.55
CA ASP A 136 -5.65 22.27 1.59
C ASP A 136 -5.84 20.77 1.88
N LYS A 137 -4.75 20.05 2.19
CA LYS A 137 -4.72 18.62 2.53
C LYS A 137 -5.29 17.72 1.43
N ILE A 138 -5.18 18.14 0.17
CA ILE A 138 -5.57 17.30 -0.98
C ILE A 138 -4.59 16.14 -1.12
N GLU A 139 -5.10 14.96 -1.49
CA GLU A 139 -4.27 13.78 -1.67
C GLU A 139 -3.21 14.00 -2.77
N PRO A 140 -1.92 13.72 -2.52
CA PRO A 140 -0.82 13.87 -3.47
C PRO A 140 -1.06 13.24 -4.84
N ALA A 141 -1.72 12.08 -4.90
CA ALA A 141 -2.06 11.40 -6.16
C ALA A 141 -3.01 12.24 -7.04
N ILE A 142 -3.94 12.98 -6.42
CA ILE A 142 -4.86 13.89 -7.10
C ILE A 142 -4.08 15.10 -7.62
N ILE A 143 -3.17 15.66 -6.82
CA ILE A 143 -2.32 16.80 -7.21
C ILE A 143 -1.52 16.47 -8.47
N LEU A 144 -0.89 15.29 -8.51
CA LEU A 144 -0.13 14.86 -9.68
C LEU A 144 -1.02 14.74 -10.93
N ALA A 145 -2.19 14.12 -10.81
CA ALA A 145 -3.11 13.96 -11.93
C ALA A 145 -3.66 15.30 -12.42
N TYR A 146 -3.94 16.23 -11.51
CA TYR A 146 -4.39 17.59 -11.83
C TYR A 146 -3.33 18.37 -12.63
N ILE A 147 -2.06 18.32 -12.23
CA ILE A 147 -0.97 18.99 -12.95
C ILE A 147 -0.77 18.42 -14.36
N ILE A 148 -0.90 17.10 -14.51
CA ILE A 148 -0.86 16.46 -15.83
C ILE A 148 -2.04 16.94 -16.69
N LYS A 149 -3.24 17.05 -16.10
CA LYS A 149 -4.44 17.58 -16.77
C LYS A 149 -4.28 19.04 -17.22
N MET A 150 -3.58 19.86 -16.44
CA MET A 150 -3.27 21.25 -16.80
C MET A 150 -2.30 21.40 -17.98
N GLY A 151 -1.71 20.30 -18.48
CA GLY A 151 -0.86 20.30 -19.67
C GLY A 151 0.64 20.38 -19.38
N TYR A 152 1.09 19.90 -18.21
CA TYR A 152 2.51 19.83 -17.91
C TYR A 152 3.28 18.97 -18.94
N THR A 153 4.24 19.59 -19.64
CA THR A 153 5.01 18.99 -20.74
C THR A 153 6.36 18.40 -20.32
N GLY A 154 6.77 18.60 -19.06
CA GLY A 154 8.06 18.14 -18.55
C GLY A 154 8.05 16.68 -18.07
N ASN A 155 9.14 16.29 -17.40
CA ASN A 155 9.24 14.95 -16.80
C ASN A 155 8.33 14.85 -15.56
N ILE A 156 7.38 13.91 -15.57
CA ILE A 156 6.42 13.66 -14.48
C ILE A 156 7.13 13.36 -13.15
N ARG A 157 8.28 12.68 -13.21
CA ARG A 157 9.09 12.37 -12.02
C ARG A 157 9.57 13.62 -11.30
N THR A 158 9.81 14.70 -12.03
CA THR A 158 10.19 16.00 -11.45
C THR A 158 9.07 16.55 -10.57
N ILE A 159 7.81 16.49 -11.02
CA ILE A 159 6.65 16.91 -10.24
C ILE A 159 6.45 15.99 -9.03
N GLN A 160 6.61 14.67 -9.18
CA GLN A 160 6.57 13.73 -8.05
C GLN A 160 7.61 14.07 -6.98
N THR A 161 8.85 14.36 -7.38
CA THR A 161 9.90 14.78 -6.46
C THR A 161 9.53 16.10 -5.77
N TYR A 162 8.96 17.07 -6.48
CA TYR A 162 8.51 18.32 -5.84
C TYR A 162 7.37 18.11 -4.85
N ILE A 163 6.39 17.27 -5.16
CA ILE A 163 5.29 16.90 -4.26
C ILE A 163 5.86 16.23 -2.99
N GLU A 164 6.78 15.27 -3.15
CA GLU A 164 7.46 14.61 -2.03
C GLU A 164 8.27 15.59 -1.18
N LEU A 165 9.00 16.51 -1.82
CA LEU A 165 9.79 17.54 -1.14
C LEU A 165 8.90 18.51 -0.37
N PHE A 166 7.78 18.96 -0.95
CA PHE A 166 6.87 19.87 -0.27
C PHE A 166 6.17 19.21 0.90
N ALA A 167 5.65 18.00 0.71
CA ALA A 167 5.07 17.20 1.77
C ALA A 167 6.05 17.08 2.95
N LYS A 168 7.32 16.73 2.68
CA LYS A 168 8.33 16.55 3.71
C LYS A 168 8.78 17.86 4.37
N ASN A 169 9.19 18.85 3.58
CA ASN A 169 9.87 20.04 4.09
C ASN A 169 8.92 21.07 4.70
N ASN A 170 7.68 21.16 4.20
CA ASN A 170 6.75 22.22 4.62
C ASN A 170 5.63 21.68 5.52
N PHE A 171 5.26 20.41 5.38
CA PHE A 171 4.14 19.80 6.13
C PHE A 171 4.54 18.62 7.01
N ASN A 172 5.83 18.27 7.06
CA ASN A 172 6.37 17.11 7.79
C ASN A 172 5.63 15.79 7.51
N TYR A 173 5.14 15.65 6.27
CA TYR A 173 4.31 14.55 5.81
C TYR A 173 5.14 13.58 4.94
N LYS A 174 5.20 12.31 5.36
CA LYS A 174 5.93 11.26 4.63
C LYS A 174 4.97 10.42 3.79
N LEU A 175 5.18 10.41 2.49
CA LEU A 175 4.38 9.64 1.54
C LEU A 175 4.68 8.14 1.61
N GLN A 176 3.65 7.34 1.37
CA GLN A 176 3.78 5.90 1.23
C GLN A 176 4.55 5.55 -0.05
N ILE A 177 5.17 4.37 -0.06
CA ILE A 177 5.78 3.82 -1.27
C ILE A 177 4.69 3.64 -2.33
N ASN A 178 4.98 4.03 -3.58
CA ASN A 178 4.02 4.03 -4.69
C ASN A 178 2.76 4.87 -4.41
N TRP A 179 2.90 6.03 -3.78
CA TRP A 179 1.77 6.93 -3.54
C TRP A 179 1.04 7.35 -4.83
N ALA A 180 1.76 7.49 -5.95
CA ALA A 180 1.21 7.95 -7.24
C ALA A 180 0.61 6.83 -8.12
N TYR A 181 1.10 5.59 -7.97
CA TYR A 181 0.81 4.49 -8.91
C TYR A 181 0.14 3.31 -8.21
N LYS A 182 -0.69 2.59 -8.96
CA LYS A 182 -1.24 1.29 -8.62
C LYS A 182 -0.87 0.28 -9.69
N LYS A 183 -0.80 -0.99 -9.30
CA LYS A 183 -0.59 -2.11 -10.23
C LYS A 183 -1.93 -2.67 -10.63
N GLU A 184 -2.22 -2.62 -11.92
CA GLU A 184 -3.46 -3.15 -12.48
C GLU A 184 -3.17 -4.02 -13.70
N TYR A 185 -4.07 -4.96 -13.99
CA TYR A 185 -4.02 -5.70 -15.23
C TYR A 185 -4.55 -4.82 -16.37
N PRO A 186 -3.97 -4.92 -17.58
CA PRO A 186 -4.51 -4.31 -18.78
C PRO A 186 -6.01 -4.60 -18.97
N LYS A 187 -6.77 -3.62 -19.50
CA LYS A 187 -8.25 -3.67 -19.60
C LYS A 187 -8.75 -4.75 -20.56
N ASP A 188 -7.90 -5.18 -21.49
CA ASP A 188 -8.12 -6.24 -22.47
C ASP A 188 -7.96 -7.64 -21.88
N ILE A 189 -7.45 -7.77 -20.64
CA ILE A 189 -7.25 -9.06 -19.98
C ILE A 189 -8.38 -9.35 -18.98
N THR A 190 -9.13 -10.43 -19.24
CA THR A 190 -10.08 -10.98 -18.26
C THR A 190 -9.35 -11.89 -17.26
N LEU A 191 -9.24 -11.47 -16.01
CA LEU A 191 -8.63 -12.28 -14.95
C LEU A 191 -9.62 -13.28 -14.36
N ILE A 192 -9.40 -14.57 -14.60
CA ILE A 192 -10.17 -15.65 -13.98
C ILE A 192 -9.34 -16.29 -12.85
N LYS A 193 -9.81 -16.15 -11.61
CA LYS A 193 -9.13 -16.71 -10.44
C LYS A 193 -9.35 -18.23 -10.35
N ARG A 194 -8.33 -18.97 -9.90
CA ARG A 194 -8.41 -20.44 -9.71
C ARG A 194 -9.63 -20.91 -8.93
N HIS A 195 -9.97 -20.24 -7.83
CA HIS A 195 -11.10 -20.65 -7.00
C HIS A 195 -12.43 -20.58 -7.76
N LYS A 196 -12.57 -19.72 -8.77
CA LYS A 196 -13.79 -19.63 -9.59
C LYS A 196 -13.93 -20.87 -10.48
N VAL A 197 -12.84 -21.33 -11.08
CA VAL A 197 -12.82 -22.61 -11.83
C VAL A 197 -13.16 -23.78 -10.90
N LEU A 198 -12.57 -23.81 -9.70
CA LEU A 198 -12.87 -24.84 -8.70
C LEU A 198 -14.34 -24.79 -8.25
N SER A 199 -14.90 -23.60 -8.00
CA SER A 199 -16.31 -23.45 -7.65
C SER A 199 -17.22 -23.94 -8.77
N TYR A 200 -16.88 -23.68 -10.03
CA TYR A 200 -17.61 -24.21 -11.18
C TYR A 200 -17.53 -25.75 -11.27
N ILE A 201 -16.38 -26.35 -10.96
CA ILE A 201 -16.22 -27.81 -10.92
C ILE A 201 -17.09 -28.43 -9.80
N LEU A 202 -17.09 -27.82 -8.61
CA LEU A 202 -17.63 -28.40 -7.38
C LEU A 202 -19.09 -28.02 -7.07
N ARG A 203 -19.69 -27.06 -7.79
CA ARG A 203 -21.08 -26.63 -7.56
C ARG A 203 -21.92 -26.95 -8.79
N LYS A 204 -22.98 -27.73 -8.58
CA LYS A 204 -24.01 -27.98 -9.61
C LYS A 204 -24.88 -26.73 -9.76
N ASP A 205 -24.87 -26.13 -10.95
CA ASP A 205 -25.76 -25.05 -11.41
C ASP A 205 -26.18 -24.03 -10.33
N SER A 206 -25.23 -23.24 -9.81
CA SER A 206 -25.58 -22.07 -8.99
C SER A 206 -25.61 -20.82 -9.87
N GLU A 207 -26.69 -20.05 -9.82
CA GLU A 207 -26.83 -18.74 -10.50
C GLU A 207 -25.67 -17.76 -10.23
N GLU A 208 -24.93 -17.96 -9.13
CA GLU A 208 -23.71 -17.22 -8.79
C GLU A 208 -22.57 -17.35 -9.83
N THR A 209 -22.57 -18.36 -10.71
CA THR A 209 -21.54 -18.49 -11.76
C THR A 209 -21.77 -17.56 -12.95
N LYS A 210 -22.97 -16.96 -13.06
CA LYS A 210 -23.41 -16.13 -14.21
C LYS A 210 -22.85 -14.71 -14.21
N GLY A 211 -22.41 -14.19 -13.06
CA GLY A 211 -22.04 -12.77 -12.90
C GLY A 211 -20.63 -12.38 -13.40
N ASP A 212 -19.69 -13.32 -13.51
CA ASP A 212 -18.25 -13.00 -13.50
C ASP A 212 -17.51 -13.26 -14.82
N GLY A 213 -18.23 -13.52 -15.92
CA GLY A 213 -17.63 -13.75 -17.24
C GLY A 213 -16.93 -15.10 -17.42
N LEU A 214 -16.84 -15.95 -16.39
CA LEU A 214 -16.30 -17.31 -16.48
C LEU A 214 -17.02 -18.13 -17.57
N GLU A 215 -18.33 -17.98 -17.69
CA GLU A 215 -19.16 -18.71 -18.65
C GLU A 215 -18.73 -18.48 -20.10
N LYS A 216 -18.22 -17.28 -20.41
CA LYS A 216 -17.73 -16.94 -21.76
C LYS A 216 -16.40 -17.62 -22.08
N HIS A 217 -15.65 -18.05 -21.07
CA HIS A 217 -14.29 -18.54 -21.21
C HIS A 217 -14.10 -19.99 -20.75
N ILE A 218 -15.10 -20.59 -20.09
CA ILE A 218 -14.96 -21.93 -19.49
C ILE A 218 -14.73 -23.03 -20.54
N GLU A 219 -15.36 -22.92 -21.71
CA GLU A 219 -15.13 -23.86 -22.82
C GLU A 219 -13.70 -23.78 -23.37
N ALA A 220 -13.15 -22.56 -23.47
CA ALA A 220 -11.76 -22.37 -23.84
C ALA A 220 -10.79 -22.91 -22.78
N ILE A 221 -11.11 -22.74 -21.49
CA ILE A 221 -10.34 -23.28 -20.37
C ILE A 221 -10.36 -24.81 -20.40
N LYS A 222 -11.52 -25.45 -20.58
CA LYS A 222 -11.64 -26.92 -20.69
C LYS A 222 -10.85 -27.46 -21.86
N LYS A 223 -10.94 -26.79 -23.03
CA LYS A 223 -10.23 -27.21 -24.25
C LYS A 223 -8.71 -27.14 -24.08
N ARG A 224 -8.21 -26.14 -23.34
CA ARG A 224 -6.77 -25.98 -23.09
C ARG A 224 -6.27 -26.88 -21.96
N TYR A 225 -7.04 -26.98 -20.88
CA TYR A 225 -6.67 -27.67 -19.65
C TYR A 225 -7.63 -28.82 -19.41
N ASP A 226 -7.37 -29.96 -20.04
CA ASP A 226 -8.24 -31.14 -19.95
C ASP A 226 -8.41 -31.67 -18.51
N ILE A 227 -7.43 -31.38 -17.63
CA ILE A 227 -7.54 -31.61 -16.18
C ILE A 227 -8.84 -31.06 -15.58
N VAL A 228 -9.40 -29.97 -16.12
CA VAL A 228 -10.67 -29.42 -15.66
C VAL A 228 -11.83 -30.37 -15.95
N ASN A 229 -11.84 -31.03 -17.11
CA ASN A 229 -12.85 -32.04 -17.45
C ASN A 229 -12.68 -33.28 -16.57
N VAL A 230 -11.44 -33.77 -16.43
CA VAL A 230 -11.12 -34.92 -15.56
C VAL A 230 -11.61 -34.68 -14.14
N LEU A 231 -11.32 -33.51 -13.55
CA LEU A 231 -11.77 -33.15 -12.20
C LEU A 231 -13.28 -32.99 -12.10
N LYS A 232 -13.94 -32.41 -13.11
CA LYS A 232 -15.40 -32.27 -13.15
C LYS A 232 -16.08 -33.64 -13.18
N ASN A 233 -15.61 -34.55 -14.02
CA ASN A 233 -16.14 -35.90 -14.12
C ASN A 233 -15.89 -36.69 -12.84
N ALA A 234 -14.68 -36.58 -12.27
CA ALA A 234 -14.35 -37.21 -10.99
C ALA A 234 -15.25 -36.72 -9.86
N TYR A 235 -15.46 -35.42 -9.74
CA TYR A 235 -16.35 -34.84 -8.73
C TYR A 235 -17.79 -35.33 -8.90
N TYR A 236 -18.32 -35.30 -10.13
CA TYR A 236 -19.69 -35.74 -10.40
C TYR A 236 -19.88 -37.23 -10.11
N SER A 237 -18.94 -38.07 -10.57
CA SER A 237 -18.94 -39.51 -10.30
C SER A 237 -18.89 -39.80 -8.81
N PHE A 238 -17.99 -39.15 -8.07
CA PHE A 238 -17.90 -39.32 -6.62
C PHE A 238 -19.19 -38.89 -5.92
N TYR A 239 -19.73 -37.73 -6.30
CA TYR A 239 -20.96 -37.21 -5.73
C TYR A 239 -22.14 -38.16 -5.98
N THR A 240 -22.29 -38.70 -7.18
CA THR A 240 -23.36 -39.65 -7.49
C THR A 240 -23.20 -40.97 -6.74
N THR A 241 -21.97 -41.46 -6.59
CA THR A 241 -21.67 -42.65 -5.79
C THR A 241 -21.98 -42.42 -4.31
N LEU A 242 -21.57 -41.26 -3.77
CA LEU A 242 -21.75 -40.93 -2.36
C LEU A 242 -23.21 -40.68 -1.98
N MET A 243 -23.97 -40.04 -2.87
CA MET A 243 -25.39 -39.73 -2.66
C MET A 243 -26.33 -40.83 -3.15
N GLY A 244 -25.77 -41.92 -3.71
CA GLY A 244 -26.52 -43.12 -4.06
C GLY A 244 -26.74 -44.01 -2.85
N ASN A 245 -27.34 -45.18 -3.08
CA ASN A 245 -27.63 -46.17 -2.03
C ASN A 245 -26.87 -47.50 -2.25
N ASP A 246 -25.93 -47.54 -3.20
CA ASP A 246 -25.17 -48.74 -3.56
C ASP A 246 -23.68 -48.56 -3.23
N PRO A 247 -23.22 -49.09 -2.08
CA PRO A 247 -21.82 -48.99 -1.65
C PRO A 247 -20.83 -49.68 -2.58
N ASN A 248 -21.28 -50.60 -3.46
CA ASN A 248 -20.39 -51.29 -4.39
C ASN A 248 -19.91 -50.37 -5.50
N GLN A 249 -20.66 -49.31 -5.84
CA GLN A 249 -20.24 -48.30 -6.81
C GLN A 249 -18.98 -47.54 -6.38
N LEU A 250 -18.66 -47.56 -5.08
CA LEU A 250 -17.42 -46.96 -4.57
C LEU A 250 -16.17 -47.66 -5.12
N GLU A 251 -16.22 -48.98 -5.30
CA GLU A 251 -15.08 -49.71 -5.87
C GLU A 251 -14.89 -49.37 -7.34
N THR A 252 -15.97 -49.22 -8.10
CA THR A 252 -15.94 -48.74 -9.48
C THR A 252 -15.30 -47.36 -9.56
N PHE A 253 -15.76 -46.41 -8.73
CA PHE A 253 -15.17 -45.07 -8.65
C PHE A 253 -13.67 -45.10 -8.30
N ILE A 254 -13.27 -45.92 -7.32
CA ILE A 254 -11.87 -46.04 -6.93
C ILE A 254 -11.01 -46.53 -8.10
N ASN A 255 -11.46 -47.55 -8.82
CA ASN A 255 -10.73 -48.13 -9.94
C ASN A 255 -10.62 -47.15 -11.12
N ASP A 256 -11.70 -46.47 -11.46
CA ASP A 256 -11.75 -45.52 -12.58
C ASP A 256 -10.77 -44.34 -12.39
N TYR A 257 -10.53 -43.93 -11.15
CA TYR A 257 -9.73 -42.75 -10.83
C TYR A 257 -8.40 -43.04 -10.13
N GLU A 258 -8.01 -44.31 -9.97
CA GLU A 258 -6.79 -44.72 -9.26
C GLU A 258 -5.50 -44.12 -9.85
N SER A 259 -5.41 -44.06 -11.18
CA SER A 259 -4.26 -43.47 -11.91
C SER A 259 -4.47 -42.01 -12.29
N SER A 260 -5.56 -41.39 -11.82
CA SER A 260 -5.90 -40.02 -12.17
C SER A 260 -5.16 -38.99 -11.29
N PRO A 261 -5.21 -37.69 -11.65
CA PRO A 261 -4.62 -36.60 -10.86
C PRO A 261 -5.17 -36.46 -9.43
N ILE A 262 -6.25 -37.16 -9.09
CA ILE A 262 -6.81 -37.21 -7.72
C ILE A 262 -6.38 -38.47 -6.94
N LYS A 263 -5.33 -39.18 -7.37
CA LYS A 263 -4.82 -40.38 -6.68
C LYS A 263 -4.69 -40.22 -5.17
N GLY A 264 -4.16 -39.09 -4.69
CA GLY A 264 -4.03 -38.85 -3.24
C GLY A 264 -5.37 -38.83 -2.48
N PHE A 265 -6.45 -38.41 -3.14
CA PHE A 265 -7.81 -38.51 -2.59
C PHE A 265 -8.32 -39.96 -2.60
N ILE A 266 -8.08 -40.70 -3.68
CA ILE A 266 -8.41 -42.13 -3.79
C ILE A 266 -7.69 -42.95 -2.71
N ASP A 267 -6.40 -42.71 -2.49
CA ASP A 267 -5.61 -43.35 -1.44
C ASP A 267 -6.16 -43.04 -0.04
N GLY A 268 -6.72 -41.84 0.16
CA GLY A 268 -7.45 -41.47 1.38
C GLY A 268 -8.72 -42.30 1.57
N ILE A 269 -9.56 -42.40 0.53
CA ILE A 269 -10.78 -43.22 0.56
C ILE A 269 -10.45 -44.68 0.85
N LYS A 270 -9.41 -45.25 0.23
CA LYS A 270 -9.00 -46.65 0.46
C LYS A 270 -8.65 -46.92 1.93
N LYS A 271 -8.02 -45.97 2.62
CA LYS A 271 -7.69 -46.10 4.05
C LYS A 271 -8.95 -46.13 4.93
N ASP A 272 -9.96 -45.35 4.55
CA ASP A 272 -11.20 -45.17 5.30
C ASP A 272 -12.41 -45.83 4.60
N ILE A 273 -12.19 -46.96 3.91
CA ILE A 273 -13.20 -47.56 3.03
C ILE A 273 -14.50 -47.93 3.77
N ALA A 274 -14.39 -48.47 4.99
CA ALA A 274 -15.55 -48.88 5.78
C ALA A 274 -16.41 -47.68 6.22
N PRO A 275 -15.85 -46.61 6.81
CA PRO A 275 -16.59 -45.36 7.05
C PRO A 275 -17.26 -44.78 5.80
N VAL A 276 -16.58 -44.78 4.65
CA VAL A 276 -17.15 -44.22 3.40
C VAL A 276 -18.30 -45.09 2.88
N LYS A 277 -18.17 -46.43 2.90
CA LYS A 277 -19.27 -47.32 2.55
C LYS A 277 -20.46 -47.14 3.50
N ASN A 278 -20.21 -46.99 4.80
CA ASN A 278 -21.27 -46.73 5.78
C ASN A 278 -22.00 -45.41 5.49
N ALA A 279 -21.29 -44.36 5.07
CA ALA A 279 -21.90 -43.08 4.70
C ALA A 279 -22.83 -43.17 3.47
N ILE A 280 -22.66 -44.19 2.62
CA ILE A 280 -23.53 -44.48 1.48
C ILE A 280 -24.72 -45.35 1.92
N SER A 281 -24.47 -46.35 2.76
CA SER A 281 -25.49 -47.31 3.22
C SER A 281 -26.50 -46.72 4.20
N HIS A 282 -26.10 -45.70 4.96
CA HIS A 282 -26.85 -45.19 6.10
C HIS A 282 -27.27 -43.73 5.89
N SER A 283 -28.48 -43.41 6.33
CA SER A 283 -29.02 -42.04 6.31
C SER A 283 -28.47 -41.18 7.46
N GLU A 284 -27.94 -41.85 8.48
CA GLU A 284 -27.45 -41.27 9.72
C GLU A 284 -26.11 -40.58 9.50
N SER A 285 -26.08 -39.27 9.75
CA SER A 285 -24.86 -38.47 9.65
C SER A 285 -24.61 -37.69 10.93
N SER A 286 -23.42 -37.87 11.51
CA SER A 286 -22.90 -36.99 12.56
C SER A 286 -22.38 -35.66 12.00
N GLY A 287 -22.38 -35.46 10.67
CA GLY A 287 -21.76 -34.32 9.99
C GLY A 287 -22.32 -32.97 10.44
N PHE A 288 -23.62 -32.88 10.74
CA PHE A 288 -24.22 -31.66 11.31
C PHE A 288 -23.64 -31.33 12.70
N VAL A 289 -23.53 -32.34 13.56
CA VAL A 289 -22.98 -32.20 14.92
C VAL A 289 -21.50 -31.83 14.85
N GLU A 290 -20.74 -32.52 14.00
CA GLU A 290 -19.32 -32.27 13.82
C GLU A 290 -19.03 -30.88 13.22
N GLY A 291 -19.84 -30.45 12.24
CA GLY A 291 -19.77 -29.11 11.69
C GLY A 291 -20.00 -28.03 12.74
N ASN A 292 -20.99 -28.20 13.62
CA ASN A 292 -21.24 -27.28 14.74
C ASN A 292 -20.09 -27.29 15.76
N ASN A 293 -19.55 -28.47 16.09
CA ASN A 293 -18.39 -28.60 16.97
C ASN A 293 -17.16 -27.89 16.40
N ASN A 294 -16.90 -28.04 15.10
CA ASN A 294 -15.78 -27.37 14.43
C ASN A 294 -15.96 -25.85 14.39
N LYS A 295 -17.17 -25.37 14.08
CA LYS A 295 -17.52 -23.94 14.15
C LYS A 295 -17.29 -23.38 15.56
N PHE A 296 -17.73 -24.09 16.59
CA PHE A 296 -17.53 -23.69 17.98
C PHE A 296 -16.04 -23.64 18.35
N LYS A 297 -15.27 -24.67 17.99
CA LYS A 297 -13.81 -24.72 18.21
C LYS A 297 -13.10 -23.54 17.54
N LEU A 298 -13.50 -23.17 16.31
CA LEU A 298 -12.94 -22.02 15.60
C LEU A 298 -13.23 -20.71 16.33
N ILE A 299 -14.49 -20.47 16.70
CA ILE A 299 -14.89 -19.26 17.44
C ILE A 299 -14.11 -19.17 18.75
N LYS A 300 -13.98 -20.29 19.47
CA LYS A 300 -13.15 -20.38 20.67
C LYS A 300 -11.71 -19.95 20.37
N ARG A 301 -11.02 -20.49 19.37
CA ARG A 301 -9.63 -20.10 19.04
C ARG A 301 -9.48 -18.62 18.69
N ILE A 302 -10.47 -18.01 18.04
CA ILE A 302 -10.43 -16.58 17.68
C ILE A 302 -10.54 -15.69 18.94
N LEU A 303 -11.41 -16.08 19.87
CA LEU A 303 -11.81 -15.24 21.00
C LEU A 303 -11.07 -15.55 22.31
N TYR A 304 -10.57 -16.77 22.50
CA TYR A 304 -9.86 -17.18 23.71
C TYR A 304 -8.58 -16.35 23.88
N GLY A 305 -8.38 -15.74 25.06
CA GLY A 305 -7.28 -14.82 25.34
C GLY A 305 -7.50 -13.36 24.88
N ARG A 306 -8.55 -13.09 24.08
CA ARG A 306 -8.94 -11.73 23.68
C ARG A 306 -10.23 -11.23 24.36
N ALA A 307 -11.00 -12.15 24.92
CA ALA A 307 -12.27 -11.86 25.59
C ALA A 307 -12.38 -12.69 26.88
N ASN A 308 -12.89 -12.08 27.96
CA ASN A 308 -13.20 -12.77 29.21
C ASN A 308 -14.22 -13.90 28.97
N LEU A 309 -14.24 -14.92 29.82
CA LEU A 309 -15.02 -16.16 29.64
C LEU A 309 -16.51 -15.91 29.37
N VAL A 310 -17.11 -14.92 30.03
CA VAL A 310 -18.51 -14.49 29.83
C VAL A 310 -18.75 -13.94 28.41
N ASN A 311 -17.78 -13.21 27.86
CA ASN A 311 -17.85 -12.67 26.51
C ASN A 311 -17.63 -13.75 25.44
N LEU A 312 -16.84 -14.79 25.75
CA LEU A 312 -16.71 -15.96 24.89
C LEU A 312 -18.04 -16.70 24.76
N PHE A 313 -18.72 -16.98 25.88
CA PHE A 313 -20.03 -17.65 25.85
C PHE A 313 -21.06 -16.85 25.05
N LYS A 314 -21.22 -15.55 25.33
CA LYS A 314 -22.20 -14.70 24.63
C LYS A 314 -21.95 -14.64 23.13
N LYS A 315 -20.69 -14.47 22.71
CA LYS A 315 -20.34 -14.41 21.28
C LYS A 315 -20.54 -15.76 20.59
N CYS A 316 -20.16 -16.88 21.21
CA CYS A 316 -20.47 -18.21 20.69
C CYS A 316 -21.99 -18.38 20.55
N TYR A 317 -22.74 -18.12 21.61
CA TYR A 317 -24.19 -18.28 21.66
C TYR A 317 -24.92 -17.48 20.58
N VAL A 318 -24.59 -16.19 20.42
CA VAL A 318 -25.12 -15.34 19.32
C VAL A 318 -24.88 -15.99 17.96
N THR A 319 -23.66 -16.47 17.70
CA THR A 319 -23.27 -16.99 16.39
C THR A 319 -24.04 -18.27 15.99
N PHE A 320 -24.56 -19.01 16.95
CA PHE A 320 -25.44 -20.17 16.71
C PHE A 320 -26.92 -19.76 16.69
N GLN A 321 -27.33 -18.80 17.52
CA GLN A 321 -28.72 -18.36 17.61
C GLN A 321 -29.21 -17.48 16.46
N VAL A 322 -28.32 -16.78 15.74
CA VAL A 322 -28.70 -15.99 14.54
C VAL A 322 -29.40 -16.85 13.46
N LYS A 323 -29.23 -18.17 13.49
CA LYS A 323 -29.93 -19.09 12.58
C LYS A 323 -31.32 -19.52 13.08
N CYS A 324 -31.69 -19.21 14.32
CA CYS A 324 -33.00 -19.51 14.88
C CYS A 324 -33.98 -18.40 14.53
N LYS A 325 -35.17 -18.74 14.04
CA LYS A 325 -36.19 -17.78 13.58
C LYS A 325 -36.67 -16.81 14.69
N ASP A 326 -36.59 -17.21 15.96
CA ASP A 326 -37.13 -16.45 17.11
C ASP A 326 -36.06 -15.68 17.92
N PHE A 327 -34.86 -15.55 17.36
CA PHE A 327 -33.74 -14.90 18.02
C PHE A 327 -33.79 -13.38 17.88
N SER A 328 -33.80 -12.67 19.01
CA SER A 328 -33.63 -11.22 19.07
C SER A 328 -32.39 -10.88 19.88
N LEU A 329 -31.49 -10.09 19.30
CA LEU A 329 -30.26 -9.61 19.94
C LEU A 329 -30.56 -8.86 21.26
N GLN A 330 -31.72 -8.21 21.35
CA GLN A 330 -32.13 -7.46 22.55
C GLN A 330 -32.30 -8.37 23.78
N LYS A 331 -32.65 -9.65 23.60
CA LYS A 331 -32.81 -10.62 24.71
C LYS A 331 -31.49 -10.92 25.44
N LEU A 332 -30.34 -10.78 24.75
CA LEU A 332 -29.00 -11.00 25.32
C LEU A 332 -28.39 -9.77 26.00
N ILE A 333 -28.89 -8.58 25.68
CA ILE A 333 -28.42 -7.31 26.26
C ILE A 333 -29.12 -7.07 27.61
N LYS A 334 -30.41 -7.41 27.71
CA LYS A 334 -31.21 -7.21 28.93
C LYS A 334 -30.77 -8.03 30.14
N THR A 335 -29.98 -9.10 29.94
CA THR A 335 -29.47 -9.95 31.02
C THR A 335 -28.30 -9.34 31.81
N ASN A 336 -27.77 -8.19 31.39
CA ASN A 336 -26.70 -7.47 32.09
C ASN A 336 -27.19 -6.26 32.93
N ALA A 337 -28.49 -5.97 32.93
CA ALA A 337 -29.06 -4.82 33.65
C ALA A 337 -29.60 -5.20 35.05
N LEU A 338 -29.48 -6.46 35.46
CA LEU A 338 -29.84 -6.96 36.78
C LEU A 338 -28.66 -7.77 37.32
N ASN A 339 -27.65 -7.05 37.81
CA ASN A 339 -26.73 -7.44 38.88
C ASN A 339 -25.92 -6.21 39.28
#